data_AF-A0A6P7XVH9-F1
#
_entry.id   AF-A0A6P7XVH9-F1
#
_cell.length_a   1.000
_cell.length_b   1.000
_cell.length_c   1.000
_cell.angle_alpha   90.00
_cell.angle_beta   90.00
_cell.angle_gamma   90.00
#
_symmetry.space_group_name_H-M   'P 1'
#
loop_
_entity.id
_entity.type
_entity.pdbx_description
1 polymer ?
#
loop_
_entity_poly.entity_id
_entity_poly.type
_entity_poly.pdbx_seq_one_letter_code
_entity_poly.pdbx_strand_id
1 'polypeptide(L)'
;MSEGYCPVPPGLGREENLLSLEDVLMSQEKLPCRTESSLLRLGFLEKSGDSENIPPTFVGRFRRIMDSSQNAYNEDTSALVAKLDELERSLFRAGQKGLNDFQCWEKGQASQITASRLVQSYRKRKFTDIVG
;
A
#
# COMPACT_ATOMS: atom_id res chain seq x y z
N MET A 1 -4.14 -12.32 4.18
CA MET A 1 -5.31 -11.98 3.32
C MET A 1 -4.88 -11.83 1.85
N SER A 2 -3.95 -12.64 1.31
CA SER A 2 -3.26 -12.31 0.04
C SER A 2 -3.38 -13.33 -1.09
N GLU A 3 -3.84 -14.55 -0.86
CA GLU A 3 -3.74 -15.60 -1.90
C GLU A 3 -4.85 -15.59 -2.97
N GLY A 4 -5.81 -14.66 -2.90
CA GLY A 4 -6.91 -14.59 -3.88
C GLY A 4 -7.48 -13.20 -4.12
N TYR A 5 -6.90 -12.16 -3.52
CA TYR A 5 -7.30 -10.78 -3.73
C TYR A 5 -6.19 -10.05 -4.48
N CYS A 6 -6.49 -9.60 -5.69
CA CYS A 6 -5.59 -8.80 -6.52
C CYS A 6 -6.16 -7.37 -6.58
N PRO A 7 -5.67 -6.43 -5.75
CA PRO A 7 -6.11 -5.04 -5.82
C PRO A 7 -5.68 -4.41 -7.14
N VAL A 8 -6.49 -3.47 -7.64
CA VAL A 8 -6.17 -2.68 -8.83
C VAL A 8 -5.00 -1.75 -8.48
N PRO A 9 -3.89 -1.78 -9.24
CA PRO A 9 -2.72 -0.95 -8.95
C PRO A 9 -2.94 0.53 -9.35
N PRO A 10 -2.24 1.47 -8.69
CA PRO A 10 -2.28 2.90 -9.03
C PRO A 10 -1.70 3.20 -10.42
N GLY A 11 -2.19 4.26 -11.03
CA GLY A 11 -1.68 4.82 -12.29
C GLY A 11 -0.45 5.69 -12.04
N LEU A 12 0.75 5.21 -12.42
CA LEU A 12 2.00 6.00 -12.35
C LEU A 12 2.23 6.90 -13.57
N GLY A 13 1.27 6.90 -14.51
CA GLY A 13 1.36 7.60 -15.79
C GLY A 13 0.68 8.97 -15.76
N ARG A 14 0.27 9.44 -16.93
CA ARG A 14 -0.41 10.75 -17.07
C ARG A 14 -1.85 10.75 -16.56
N GLU A 15 -2.43 9.56 -16.40
CA GLU A 15 -3.82 9.35 -15.99
C GLU A 15 -3.84 8.46 -14.75
N GLU A 16 -4.71 8.82 -13.80
CA GLU A 16 -5.01 8.02 -12.63
C GLU A 16 -5.86 6.79 -13.00
N ASN A 17 -5.75 5.72 -12.22
CA ASN A 17 -6.60 4.55 -12.38
C ASN A 17 -7.88 4.73 -11.56
N LEU A 18 -9.00 4.90 -12.26
CA LEU A 18 -10.33 5.12 -11.67
C LEU A 18 -10.78 4.05 -10.67
N LEU A 19 -10.25 2.83 -10.79
CA LEU A 19 -10.58 1.70 -9.92
C LEU A 19 -9.51 1.47 -8.82
N SER A 20 -8.41 2.20 -8.85
CA SER A 20 -7.38 2.18 -7.80
C SER A 20 -7.87 2.95 -6.58
N LEU A 21 -7.91 2.28 -5.43
CA LEU A 21 -8.20 2.94 -4.18
C LEU A 21 -7.08 3.91 -3.77
N GLU A 22 -5.84 3.65 -4.18
CA GLU A 22 -4.71 4.52 -3.88
C GLU A 22 -4.86 5.87 -4.61
N ASP A 23 -5.28 5.85 -5.88
CA ASP A 23 -5.46 7.08 -6.67
C ASP A 23 -6.70 7.86 -6.20
N VAL A 24 -7.79 7.16 -5.86
CA VAL A 24 -9.01 7.79 -5.29
C VAL A 24 -8.73 8.44 -3.92
N LEU A 25 -7.82 7.88 -3.13
CA LEU A 25 -7.41 8.48 -1.85
C LEU A 25 -6.41 9.61 -2.07
N MET A 26 -5.51 9.48 -3.03
CA MET A 26 -4.53 10.51 -3.39
C MET A 26 -5.20 11.77 -3.95
N SER A 27 -6.19 11.63 -4.82
CA SER A 27 -6.95 12.76 -5.40
C SER A 27 -7.82 13.54 -4.40
N GLN A 28 -7.97 13.04 -3.17
CA GLN A 28 -8.60 13.78 -2.07
C GLN A 28 -7.64 14.72 -1.34
N GLU A 29 -6.35 14.68 -1.66
CA GLU A 29 -5.38 15.65 -1.18
C GLU A 29 -5.74 17.05 -1.70
N LYS A 30 -5.84 18.02 -0.78
CA LYS A 30 -6.24 19.38 -1.11
C LYS A 30 -5.08 20.09 -1.80
N LEU A 31 -5.29 20.49 -3.05
CA LEU A 31 -4.36 21.33 -3.77
C LEU A 31 -4.68 22.83 -3.60
N PRO A 32 -3.67 23.70 -3.66
CA PRO A 32 -3.87 25.13 -3.99
C PRO A 32 -4.74 25.27 -5.22
N CYS A 33 -5.67 26.21 -5.20
CA CYS A 33 -6.16 26.79 -6.45
C CYS A 33 -6.38 28.29 -6.27
N ARG A 34 -6.11 29.07 -7.31
CA ARG A 34 -6.57 30.46 -7.41
C ARG A 34 -7.79 30.50 -8.33
N THR A 35 -8.87 31.11 -7.85
CA THR A 35 -10.06 31.31 -8.68
C THR A 35 -9.86 32.56 -9.54
N GLU A 36 -9.92 32.42 -10.86
CA GLU A 36 -9.76 33.53 -11.81
C GLU A 36 -11.10 34.26 -12.10
N SER A 37 -12.23 33.74 -11.60
CA SER A 37 -13.58 34.33 -11.78
C SER A 37 -14.47 34.08 -10.55
N SER A 38 -15.56 34.84 -10.40
CA SER A 38 -16.46 34.68 -9.25
C SER A 38 -17.23 33.35 -9.33
N LEU A 39 -17.02 32.46 -8.36
CA LEU A 39 -17.84 31.27 -8.19
C LEU A 39 -19.03 31.59 -7.29
N LEU A 40 -20.24 31.61 -7.86
CA LEU A 40 -21.45 31.88 -7.11
C LEU A 40 -21.77 30.70 -6.17
N ARG A 41 -22.05 31.01 -4.89
CA ARG A 41 -22.49 30.07 -3.83
C ARG A 41 -21.43 29.08 -3.28
N LEU A 42 -20.14 29.34 -3.47
CA LEU A 42 -19.05 28.58 -2.83
C LEU A 42 -18.29 29.47 -1.82
N GLY A 43 -18.57 29.33 -0.52
CA GLY A 43 -18.11 30.26 0.52
C GLY A 43 -16.91 29.83 1.38
N PHE A 44 -16.14 28.79 1.00
CA PHE A 44 -15.29 28.07 1.96
C PHE A 44 -13.83 27.80 1.53
N LEU A 45 -13.24 28.56 0.60
CA LEU A 45 -11.95 28.18 0.00
C LEU A 45 -10.74 28.94 0.60
N GLU A 46 -9.85 28.20 1.28
CA GLU A 46 -8.53 28.64 1.77
C GLU A 46 -7.40 28.32 0.77
N LYS A 47 -6.22 28.95 0.95
CA LYS A 47 -5.07 28.94 0.01
C LYS A 47 -3.91 28.06 0.49
N SER A 48 -3.23 27.33 -0.40
CA SER A 48 -1.88 26.78 -0.12
C SER A 48 -1.23 26.16 -1.36
N GLY A 49 -0.04 26.62 -1.81
CA GLY A 49 0.65 26.51 -3.12
C GLY A 49 1.21 25.17 -3.67
N ASP A 50 1.77 25.26 -4.90
CA ASP A 50 1.88 24.21 -5.94
C ASP A 50 3.19 23.38 -5.92
N SER A 51 3.15 22.12 -6.39
CA SER A 51 4.33 21.42 -6.94
C SER A 51 3.95 20.31 -7.94
N GLU A 52 4.48 20.38 -9.17
CA GLU A 52 4.07 19.57 -10.34
C GLU A 52 5.19 18.65 -10.86
N ASN A 53 5.91 17.90 -10.00
CA ASN A 53 6.91 16.94 -10.48
C ASN A 53 7.08 15.76 -9.52
N ILE A 54 7.35 14.56 -10.07
CA ILE A 54 7.90 13.44 -9.30
C ILE A 54 9.21 13.93 -8.67
N PRO A 55 9.29 14.02 -7.34
CA PRO A 55 10.39 14.73 -6.72
C PRO A 55 11.68 13.89 -6.83
N PRO A 56 12.85 14.53 -7.09
CA PRO A 56 14.16 13.86 -7.08
C PRO A 56 14.47 13.16 -5.75
N THR A 57 13.69 13.46 -4.71
CA THR A 57 13.69 12.79 -3.42
C THR A 57 13.38 11.30 -3.52
N PHE A 58 12.50 10.85 -4.43
CA PHE A 58 12.20 9.43 -4.60
C PHE A 58 13.43 8.65 -5.10
N VAL A 59 14.09 9.18 -6.13
CA VAL A 59 15.31 8.58 -6.69
C VAL A 59 16.42 8.51 -5.62
N GLY A 60 16.57 9.55 -4.79
CA GLY A 60 17.53 9.56 -3.69
C GLY A 60 17.18 8.57 -2.56
N ARG A 61 15.90 8.29 -2.31
CA ARG A 61 15.43 7.39 -1.24
C ARG A 61 15.37 5.93 -1.67
N PHE A 62 15.29 5.65 -2.97
CA PHE A 62 15.09 4.30 -3.53
C PHE A 62 16.11 3.27 -3.01
N ARG A 63 17.41 3.57 -3.10
CA ARG A 63 18.47 2.66 -2.64
C ARG A 63 18.33 2.36 -1.14
N ARG A 64 18.09 3.38 -0.33
CA ARG A 64 17.91 3.21 1.12
C ARG A 64 16.73 2.31 1.44
N ILE A 65 15.61 2.48 0.75
CA ILE A 65 14.39 1.67 0.96
C ILE A 65 14.66 0.21 0.55
N MET A 66 15.29 0.00 -0.61
CA MET A 66 15.67 -1.33 -1.09
C MET A 66 16.57 -2.04 -0.08
N ASP A 67 17.70 -1.41 0.27
CA ASP A 67 18.68 -1.98 1.20
C ASP A 67 18.04 -2.26 2.57
N SER A 68 17.20 -1.36 3.07
CA SER A 68 16.52 -1.57 4.36
C SER A 68 15.49 -2.70 4.29
N SER A 69 14.77 -2.86 3.17
CA SER A 69 13.76 -3.91 3.01
C SER A 69 14.36 -5.31 2.90
N GLN A 70 15.58 -5.43 2.39
CA GLN A 70 16.27 -6.72 2.16
C GLN A 70 17.24 -7.10 3.29
N ASN A 71 17.64 -6.16 4.15
CA ASN A 71 18.55 -6.43 5.27
C ASN A 71 17.87 -6.48 6.65
N ALA A 72 16.61 -6.06 6.78
CA ALA A 72 15.88 -6.09 8.05
C ALA A 72 15.14 -7.43 8.26
N TYR A 73 15.89 -8.52 8.46
CA TYR A 73 15.29 -9.83 8.77
C TYR A 73 14.95 -9.94 10.27
N ASN A 74 13.66 -10.10 10.60
CA ASN A 74 13.14 -10.13 11.98
C ASN A 74 13.38 -8.87 12.83
N GLU A 75 13.75 -7.74 12.21
CA GLU A 75 13.88 -6.46 12.90
C GLU A 75 12.54 -5.70 12.95
N ASP A 76 12.37 -4.84 13.97
CA ASP A 76 11.22 -3.94 14.03
C ASP A 76 11.34 -2.83 12.99
N THR A 77 10.59 -2.96 11.90
CA THR A 77 10.59 -2.02 10.78
C THR A 77 9.56 -0.89 10.95
N SER A 78 8.77 -0.89 12.03
CA SER A 78 7.65 0.04 12.23
C SER A 78 8.07 1.52 12.15
N ALA A 79 9.16 1.89 12.82
CA ALA A 79 9.68 3.26 12.85
C ALA A 79 10.22 3.74 11.49
N LEU A 80 10.72 2.82 10.67
CA LEU A 80 11.18 3.11 9.31
C LEU A 80 9.99 3.29 8.36
N VAL A 81 9.05 2.33 8.39
CA VAL A 81 7.85 2.29 7.53
C VAL A 81 6.91 3.47 7.79
N ALA A 82 6.88 3.99 9.03
CA ALA A 82 6.09 5.17 9.37
C ALA A 82 6.48 6.43 8.58
N LYS A 83 7.75 6.52 8.12
CA LYS A 83 8.27 7.68 7.36
C LYS A 83 8.16 7.54 5.84
N LEU A 84 7.67 6.41 5.37
CA LEU A 84 7.51 6.11 3.95
C LEU A 84 6.14 6.55 3.46
N ASP A 85 6.05 7.05 2.23
CA ASP A 85 4.76 7.24 1.54
C ASP A 85 4.15 5.89 1.10
N GLU A 86 2.92 5.87 0.56
CA GLU A 86 2.26 4.60 0.25
C GLU A 86 2.96 3.80 -0.86
N LEU A 87 3.57 4.49 -1.83
CA LEU A 87 4.33 3.86 -2.91
C LEU A 87 5.65 3.26 -2.39
N GLU A 88 6.36 3.99 -1.54
CA GLU A 88 7.56 3.51 -0.86
C GLU A 88 7.24 2.34 0.09
N ARG A 89 6.09 2.37 0.75
CA ARG A 89 5.60 1.25 1.59
C ARG A 89 5.28 0.02 0.74
N SER A 90 4.65 0.18 -0.41
CA SER A 90 4.33 -0.95 -1.30
C SER A 90 5.62 -1.61 -1.81
N LEU A 91 6.62 -0.81 -2.20
CA LEU A 91 7.94 -1.28 -2.59
C LEU A 91 8.67 -1.98 -1.43
N PHE A 92 8.65 -1.39 -0.24
CA PHE A 92 9.27 -1.97 0.96
C PHE A 92 8.63 -3.33 1.32
N ARG A 93 7.29 -3.43 1.28
CA ARG A 93 6.55 -4.68 1.49
C ARG A 93 6.91 -5.74 0.45
N ALA A 94 7.09 -5.35 -0.82
CA ALA A 94 7.52 -6.27 -1.88
C ALA A 94 8.95 -6.81 -1.62
N GLY A 95 9.89 -5.95 -1.23
CA GLY A 95 11.25 -6.36 -0.85
C GLY A 95 11.26 -7.32 0.35
N GLN A 96 10.52 -6.99 1.40
CA GLN A 96 10.35 -7.84 2.59
C GLN A 96 9.69 -9.19 2.26
N LYS A 97 8.70 -9.22 1.37
CA LYS A 97 8.09 -10.47 0.90
C LYS A 97 9.13 -11.35 0.23
N GLY A 98 9.93 -10.80 -0.69
CA GLY A 98 11.00 -11.53 -1.36
C GLY A 98 12.04 -12.10 -0.39
N LEU A 99 12.48 -11.32 0.60
CA LEU A 99 13.40 -11.76 1.65
C LEU A 99 12.81 -12.93 2.47
N ASN A 100 11.57 -12.80 2.93
CA ASN A 100 10.91 -13.83 3.72
C ASN A 100 10.66 -15.12 2.92
N ASP A 101 10.24 -15.00 1.67
CA ASP A 101 10.02 -16.16 0.78
C ASP A 101 11.34 -16.90 0.53
N PHE A 102 12.43 -16.16 0.26
CA PHE A 102 13.76 -16.74 0.09
C PHE A 102 14.26 -17.45 1.36
N GLN A 103 14.08 -16.83 2.53
CA GLN A 103 14.44 -17.44 3.81
C GLN A 103 13.64 -18.70 4.13
N CYS A 104 12.33 -18.71 3.83
CA CYS A 104 11.50 -19.91 3.99
C CYS A 104 11.93 -21.03 3.04
N TRP A 105 12.35 -20.69 1.82
CA TRP A 105 12.91 -21.63 0.87
C TRP A 105 14.25 -22.20 1.32
N GLU A 106 15.18 -21.34 1.76
CA GLU A 106 16.51 -21.74 2.25
C GLU A 106 16.41 -22.73 3.43
N LYS A 107 15.41 -22.53 4.30
CA LYS A 107 15.13 -23.41 5.46
C LYS A 107 14.34 -24.68 5.11
N GLY A 108 14.02 -24.91 3.83
CA GLY A 108 13.21 -26.04 3.36
C GLY A 108 11.72 -25.98 3.75
N GLN A 109 11.27 -24.91 4.38
CA GLN A 109 9.88 -24.75 4.86
C GLN A 109 8.90 -24.50 3.70
N ALA A 110 9.40 -24.03 2.55
CA ALA A 110 8.60 -23.84 1.33
C ALA A 110 8.08 -25.17 0.72
N SER A 111 8.59 -26.33 1.15
CA SER A 111 8.11 -27.64 0.70
C SER A 111 6.79 -28.07 1.35
N GLN A 112 6.39 -27.41 2.45
CA GLN A 112 5.19 -27.74 3.20
C GLN A 112 3.95 -27.06 2.59
N ILE A 113 3.07 -27.86 1.99
CA ILE A 113 1.77 -27.38 1.49
C ILE A 113 0.92 -26.98 2.70
N THR A 114 0.68 -25.69 2.84
CA THR A 114 -0.13 -25.14 3.92
C THR A 114 -1.51 -24.76 3.39
N ALA A 115 -2.57 -25.04 4.14
CA ALA A 115 -3.91 -24.60 3.75
C ALA A 115 -3.95 -23.09 3.63
N SER A 116 -4.58 -22.57 2.57
CA SER A 116 -4.69 -21.13 2.35
C SER A 116 -5.25 -20.43 3.59
N ARG A 117 -4.66 -19.30 3.95
CA ARG A 117 -5.11 -18.49 5.10
C ARG A 117 -6.59 -18.10 4.99
N LEU A 118 -7.14 -18.02 3.77
CA LEU A 118 -8.57 -17.77 3.53
C LEU A 118 -9.45 -18.88 4.10
N VAL A 119 -9.07 -20.14 3.87
CA VAL A 119 -9.75 -21.33 4.40
C VAL A 119 -9.61 -21.39 5.92
N GLN A 120 -8.44 -21.02 6.46
CA GLN A 120 -8.21 -20.96 7.90
C GLN A 120 -9.08 -19.87 8.58
N SER A 121 -9.30 -18.73 7.92
CA SER A 121 -10.14 -17.64 8.44
C SER A 121 -11.65 -17.86 8.27
N TYR A 122 -12.06 -18.74 7.36
CA TYR A 122 -13.46 -19.09 7.15
C TYR A 122 -13.96 -20.04 8.26
N ARG A 123 -14.42 -19.46 9.38
CA ARG A 123 -15.15 -20.23 10.40
C ARG A 123 -16.56 -20.49 9.89
N LYS A 124 -16.83 -21.69 9.33
CA LYS A 124 -18.21 -22.12 9.08
C LYS A 124 -18.97 -22.04 10.41
N ARG A 125 -20.07 -21.27 10.46
CA ARG A 125 -20.97 -21.26 11.62
C ARG A 125 -21.44 -22.70 11.81
N LYS A 126 -21.19 -23.30 12.97
CA LYS A 126 -21.77 -24.60 13.31
C LYS A 126 -23.29 -24.38 13.36
N PHE A 127 -24.05 -25.14 12.59
CA PHE A 127 -25.49 -25.21 12.78
C PHE A 127 -25.70 -25.80 14.17
N THR A 128 -26.09 -24.99 15.14
CA THR A 128 -26.56 -25.50 16.42
C THR A 128 -27.89 -26.16 16.13
N ASP A 129 -27.98 -27.47 16.29
CA ASP A 129 -29.23 -28.21 16.22
C ASP A 129 -30.25 -27.51 17.14
N ILE A 130 -31.25 -26.89 16.51
CA ILE A 130 -32.39 -26.33 17.21
C ILE A 130 -33.22 -27.54 17.65
N VAL A 131 -33.05 -27.89 18.92
CA VAL A 131 -34.01 -28.51 19.86
C VAL A 131 -34.83 -29.70 19.33
N GLY A 132 -34.57 -30.88 19.92
CA GLY A 132 -35.59 -31.89 20.19
C GLY A 132 -36.02 -31.80 21.64
#